data_AF-A0A401YQL9-F1
#
_entry.id   AF-A0A401YQL9-F1
#
_cell.length_a   1.000
_cell.length_b   1.000
_cell.length_c   1.000
_cell.angle_alpha   90.00
_cell.angle_beta   90.00
_cell.angle_gamma   90.00
#
_symmetry.space_group_name_H-M   'P 1'
#
loop_
_entity.id
_entity.type
_entity.pdbx_description
1 polymer ?
#
loop_
_entity_poly.entity_id
_entity_poly.type
_entity_poly.pdbx_seq_one_letter_code
_entity_poly.pdbx_strand_id
1 'polypeptide(L)'
;MAEHIPKIVAGLAELTHVADVWAEIDDRIARGDAAFAADLGIAAFETYGSESNMWQYTAVLDHVLRRLSATAGLENVVQTLRLVAAIDRATLDRHVASLLASGQDTRNLTVAFTSPAPEELRACLVHELVLRGVDVERMPGIAEWATSPHWRGHPLGRLPLTPSEMEAGADLPVHGDHGRNHTTPFGPPEVSASTETVAEARVPPARETTAPDTAAAMTRAVASWVEESNGRVEARVFELAEPVEVVAVAQVLPTLGLDCLRGAGTDTAVSVAAGPPARAWRSLFVAAAGGGAYTFGSGGAYGRLAAWRSMVALAGCPEGAAVDEVRARVGECSWHVFGGDTPWFAQVAWDLGVIALGADRRRLAVLAATDSD
;
A
#
# COMPACT_ATOMS: atom_id res chain seq x y z
N MET A 1 1.57 -40.83 -11.20
CA MET A 1 1.48 -39.39 -10.86
C MET A 1 2.16 -38.51 -11.91
N ALA A 2 3.38 -38.84 -12.35
CA ALA A 2 4.13 -38.04 -13.35
C ALA A 2 3.42 -37.79 -14.69
N GLU A 3 2.46 -38.62 -15.11
CA GLU A 3 1.72 -38.43 -16.37
C GLU A 3 0.47 -37.54 -16.25
N HIS A 4 0.02 -37.23 -15.03
CA HIS A 4 -1.26 -36.51 -14.85
C HIS A 4 -1.11 -35.00 -15.04
N ILE A 5 -0.07 -34.39 -14.46
CA ILE A 5 0.20 -32.95 -14.58
C ILE A 5 0.42 -32.54 -16.05
N PRO A 6 1.26 -33.24 -16.85
CA PRO A 6 1.42 -32.90 -18.26
C PRO A 6 0.11 -32.94 -19.05
N LYS A 7 -0.81 -33.85 -18.70
CA LYS A 7 -2.13 -33.93 -19.34
C LYS A 7 -3.01 -32.74 -18.98
N ILE A 8 -3.04 -32.33 -17.71
CA ILE A 8 -3.76 -31.12 -17.29
C ILE A 8 -3.19 -29.91 -18.03
N VAL A 9 -1.87 -29.72 -17.96
CA VAL A 9 -1.19 -28.58 -18.57
C VAL A 9 -1.47 -28.52 -20.06
N ALA A 10 -1.27 -29.60 -20.83
CA ALA A 10 -1.51 -29.62 -22.27
C ALA A 10 -2.95 -29.27 -22.65
N GLY A 11 -3.93 -29.61 -21.81
CA GLY A 11 -5.35 -29.33 -22.04
C GLY A 11 -5.81 -27.93 -21.61
N LEU A 12 -5.02 -27.17 -20.85
CA LEU A 12 -5.45 -25.88 -20.27
C LEU A 12 -5.91 -24.88 -21.33
N ALA A 13 -5.24 -24.84 -22.49
CA ALA A 13 -5.55 -23.93 -23.58
C ALA A 13 -6.94 -24.14 -24.20
N GLU A 14 -7.47 -25.36 -24.10
CA GLU A 14 -8.75 -25.77 -24.71
C GLU A 14 -9.93 -25.59 -23.74
N LEU A 15 -9.66 -25.31 -22.47
CA LEU A 15 -10.70 -25.17 -21.45
C LEU A 15 -11.48 -23.87 -21.62
N THR A 16 -12.81 -23.99 -21.55
CA THR A 16 -13.72 -22.83 -21.44
C THR A 16 -13.96 -22.40 -19.99
N HIS A 17 -13.58 -23.26 -19.03
CA HIS A 17 -13.69 -23.06 -17.58
C HIS A 17 -12.61 -23.89 -16.86
N VAL A 18 -12.07 -23.36 -15.75
CA VAL A 18 -10.97 -24.00 -14.99
C VAL A 18 -11.42 -24.60 -13.65
N ALA A 19 -12.72 -24.64 -13.39
CA ALA A 19 -13.29 -25.06 -12.10
C ALA A 19 -12.90 -26.48 -11.69
N ASP A 20 -12.85 -27.43 -12.63
CA ASP A 20 -12.45 -28.81 -12.33
C ASP A 20 -10.97 -28.91 -11.94
N VAL A 21 -10.12 -28.08 -12.54
CA VAL A 21 -8.70 -27.99 -12.17
C VAL A 21 -8.55 -27.40 -10.77
N TRP A 22 -9.32 -26.36 -10.44
CA TRP A 22 -9.37 -25.80 -9.08
C TRP A 22 -9.84 -26.81 -8.04
N ALA A 23 -10.89 -27.59 -8.35
CA ALA A 23 -11.39 -28.62 -7.44
C ALA A 23 -10.37 -29.73 -7.17
N GLU A 24 -9.62 -30.17 -8.19
CA GLU A 24 -8.53 -31.13 -8.00
C GLU A 24 -7.40 -30.53 -7.15
N ILE A 25 -7.00 -29.28 -7.39
CA ILE A 25 -5.98 -28.59 -6.56
C ILE A 25 -6.43 -28.54 -5.09
N ASP A 26 -7.68 -28.16 -4.84
CA ASP A 26 -8.24 -28.03 -3.49
C ASP A 26 -8.27 -29.38 -2.76
N ASP A 27 -8.75 -30.42 -3.42
CA ASP A 27 -8.82 -31.78 -2.87
C ASP A 27 -7.42 -32.33 -2.55
N ARG A 28 -6.43 -32.06 -3.40
CA ARG A 28 -5.03 -32.46 -3.20
C ARG A 28 -4.41 -31.78 -2.00
N ILE A 29 -4.55 -30.46 -1.91
CA ILE A 29 -4.05 -29.68 -0.76
C ILE A 29 -4.74 -30.13 0.53
N ALA A 30 -6.06 -30.37 0.50
CA ALA A 30 -6.80 -30.88 1.66
C ALA A 30 -6.31 -32.27 2.13
N ARG A 31 -5.78 -33.10 1.22
CA ARG A 31 -5.15 -34.39 1.53
C ARG A 31 -3.66 -34.28 1.90
N GLY A 32 -3.09 -33.08 1.94
CA GLY A 32 -1.68 -32.83 2.26
C GLY A 32 -0.72 -32.99 1.08
N ASP A 33 -1.22 -33.11 -0.16
CA ASP A 33 -0.40 -33.21 -1.39
C ASP A 33 -0.13 -31.81 -1.97
N ALA A 34 0.56 -30.97 -1.18
CA ALA A 34 0.93 -29.61 -1.59
C ALA A 34 1.91 -29.60 -2.78
N ALA A 35 2.75 -30.63 -2.87
CA ALA A 35 3.73 -30.80 -3.94
C ALA A 35 3.05 -30.87 -5.32
N PHE A 36 1.90 -31.54 -5.43
CA PHE A 36 1.13 -31.58 -6.68
C PHE A 36 0.77 -30.18 -7.19
N ALA A 37 0.30 -29.30 -6.31
CA ALA A 37 -0.11 -27.95 -6.70
C ALA A 37 1.10 -27.12 -7.17
N ALA A 38 2.24 -27.20 -6.48
CA ALA A 38 3.46 -26.53 -6.91
C ALA A 38 4.00 -27.11 -8.23
N ASP A 39 4.02 -28.44 -8.40
CA ASP A 39 4.46 -29.08 -9.65
C ASP A 39 3.56 -28.68 -10.83
N LEU A 40 2.24 -28.58 -10.61
CA LEU A 40 1.30 -28.11 -11.62
C LEU A 40 1.59 -26.66 -12.02
N GLY A 41 1.81 -25.77 -11.04
CA GLY A 41 2.14 -24.37 -11.29
C GLY A 41 3.46 -24.19 -12.05
N ILE A 42 4.50 -24.94 -11.67
CA ILE A 42 5.81 -24.94 -12.33
C ILE A 42 5.68 -25.45 -13.77
N ALA A 43 5.05 -26.60 -13.98
CA ALA A 43 4.88 -27.17 -15.31
C ALA A 43 4.03 -26.27 -16.24
N ALA A 44 3.01 -25.61 -15.69
CA ALA A 44 2.21 -24.63 -16.43
C ALA A 44 3.06 -23.41 -16.84
N PHE A 45 3.90 -22.89 -15.94
CA PHE A 45 4.82 -21.81 -16.25
C PHE A 45 5.88 -22.22 -17.29
N GLU A 46 6.45 -23.42 -17.18
CA GLU A 46 7.42 -23.93 -18.16
C GLU A 46 6.81 -24.09 -19.57
N THR A 47 5.52 -24.45 -19.64
CA THR A 47 4.83 -24.68 -20.92
C THR A 47 4.36 -23.38 -21.57
N TYR A 48 3.78 -22.48 -20.78
CA TYR A 48 3.13 -21.27 -21.30
C TYR A 48 3.97 -20.00 -21.12
N GLY A 49 4.98 -20.03 -20.25
CA GLY A 49 5.92 -18.93 -20.06
C GLY A 49 5.30 -17.67 -19.45
N SER A 50 6.12 -16.62 -19.42
CA SER A 50 5.78 -15.29 -18.90
C SER A 50 4.96 -14.43 -19.89
N GLU A 51 4.94 -14.79 -21.17
CA GLU A 51 4.33 -14.01 -22.27
C GLU A 51 2.96 -14.53 -22.73
N SER A 52 2.51 -15.67 -22.20
CA SER A 52 1.19 -16.19 -22.52
C SER A 52 0.11 -15.35 -21.84
N ASN A 53 -0.66 -14.62 -22.65
CA ASN A 53 -1.89 -13.92 -22.23
C ASN A 53 -3.09 -14.87 -22.04
N MET A 54 -2.83 -16.15 -21.76
CA MET A 54 -3.86 -17.16 -21.58
C MET A 54 -4.52 -17.00 -20.22
N TRP A 55 -5.77 -16.54 -20.21
CA TRP A 55 -6.52 -16.31 -18.97
C TRP A 55 -6.64 -17.59 -18.12
N GLN A 56 -6.72 -18.77 -18.74
CA GLN A 56 -6.79 -20.06 -18.03
C GLN A 56 -5.54 -20.29 -17.19
N TYR A 57 -4.36 -20.03 -17.77
CA TYR A 57 -3.09 -20.16 -17.06
C TYR A 57 -3.01 -19.16 -15.90
N THR A 58 -3.32 -17.89 -16.14
CA THR A 58 -3.32 -16.86 -15.08
C THR A 58 -4.29 -17.24 -13.94
N ALA A 59 -5.47 -17.74 -14.27
CA ALA A 59 -6.48 -18.16 -13.31
C ALA A 59 -6.05 -19.40 -12.49
N VAL A 60 -5.40 -20.38 -13.11
CA VAL A 60 -4.90 -21.57 -12.40
C VAL A 60 -3.69 -21.20 -11.52
N LEU A 61 -2.76 -20.39 -12.01
CA LEU A 61 -1.60 -19.96 -11.23
C LEU A 61 -2.02 -19.14 -10.00
N ASP A 62 -2.92 -18.16 -10.17
CA ASP A 62 -3.46 -17.37 -9.05
C ASP A 62 -4.12 -18.28 -8.01
N HIS A 63 -4.92 -19.27 -8.45
CA HIS A 63 -5.55 -20.23 -7.55
C HIS A 63 -4.51 -21.08 -6.79
N VAL A 64 -3.53 -21.66 -7.48
CA VAL A 64 -2.45 -22.44 -6.85
C VAL A 64 -1.73 -21.61 -5.78
N LEU A 65 -1.32 -20.39 -6.11
CA LEU A 65 -0.61 -19.51 -5.18
C LEU A 65 -1.44 -19.14 -3.97
N ARG A 66 -2.73 -18.82 -4.17
CA ARG A 66 -3.66 -18.54 -3.06
C ARG A 66 -3.81 -19.75 -2.17
N ARG A 67 -4.07 -20.93 -2.73
CA ARG A 67 -4.34 -22.12 -1.92
C ARG A 67 -3.11 -22.57 -1.14
N LEU A 68 -1.94 -22.61 -1.75
CA LEU A 68 -0.70 -22.93 -1.04
C LEU A 68 -0.37 -21.87 0.02
N SER A 69 -0.52 -20.58 -0.28
CA SER A 69 -0.13 -19.53 0.65
C SER A 69 -1.12 -19.33 1.81
N ALA A 70 -2.42 -19.54 1.57
CA ALA A 70 -3.47 -19.35 2.58
C ALA A 70 -3.72 -20.59 3.45
N THR A 71 -3.41 -21.80 2.96
CA THR A 71 -3.57 -23.02 3.76
C THR A 71 -2.43 -23.15 4.76
N ALA A 72 -2.71 -23.02 6.05
CA ALA A 72 -1.69 -23.09 7.09
C ALA A 72 -0.90 -24.41 7.06
N GLY A 73 0.43 -24.33 7.05
CA GLY A 73 1.32 -25.50 7.14
C GLY A 73 2.69 -25.26 6.55
N LEU A 74 3.74 -25.78 7.21
CA LEU A 74 5.13 -25.63 6.77
C LEU A 74 5.34 -26.15 5.34
N GLU A 75 4.77 -27.32 5.02
CA GLU A 75 4.89 -27.89 3.68
C GLU A 75 4.30 -26.95 2.62
N ASN A 76 3.15 -26.35 2.88
CA ASN A 76 2.55 -25.40 1.95
C ASN A 76 3.45 -24.17 1.73
N VAL A 77 4.09 -23.65 2.79
CA VAL A 77 5.07 -22.57 2.67
C VAL A 77 6.25 -22.99 1.81
N VAL A 78 6.84 -24.16 2.06
CA VAL A 78 7.97 -24.69 1.28
C VAL A 78 7.59 -24.83 -0.20
N GLN A 79 6.41 -25.36 -0.50
CA GLN A 79 5.92 -25.53 -1.87
C GLN A 79 5.60 -24.19 -2.55
N THR A 80 5.06 -23.20 -1.83
CA THR A 80 4.93 -21.83 -2.32
C THR A 80 6.30 -21.25 -2.68
N LEU A 81 7.30 -21.35 -1.80
CA LEU A 81 8.65 -20.83 -2.06
C LEU A 81 9.29 -21.49 -3.28
N ARG A 82 9.10 -22.81 -3.44
CA ARG A 82 9.57 -23.55 -4.61
C ARG A 82 8.94 -23.02 -5.91
N LEU A 83 7.62 -22.85 -5.90
CA LEU A 83 6.87 -22.33 -7.06
C LEU A 83 7.32 -20.91 -7.43
N VAL A 84 7.43 -20.01 -6.45
CA VAL A 84 7.85 -18.62 -6.71
C VAL A 84 9.29 -18.55 -7.22
N ALA A 85 10.20 -19.33 -6.63
CA ALA A 85 11.59 -19.40 -7.09
C ALA A 85 11.74 -19.92 -8.53
N ALA A 86 10.81 -20.77 -8.99
CA ALA A 86 10.80 -21.27 -10.36
C ALA A 86 10.27 -20.22 -11.36
N ILE A 87 9.34 -19.34 -10.93
CA ILE A 87 8.74 -18.32 -11.80
C ILE A 87 9.62 -17.07 -11.91
N ASP A 88 10.31 -16.69 -10.83
CA ASP A 88 11.23 -15.54 -10.74
C ASP A 88 10.64 -14.23 -11.29
N ARG A 89 9.56 -13.74 -10.63
CA ARG A 89 8.87 -12.49 -11.01
C ARG A 89 8.60 -11.61 -9.80
N ALA A 90 9.25 -10.44 -9.73
CA ALA A 90 9.12 -9.49 -8.63
C ALA A 90 7.67 -9.04 -8.32
N THR A 91 6.79 -8.91 -9.33
CA THR A 91 5.37 -8.56 -9.09
C THR A 91 4.61 -9.68 -8.39
N LEU A 92 4.99 -10.94 -8.64
CA LEU A 92 4.43 -12.11 -7.97
C LEU A 92 4.89 -12.16 -6.51
N ASP A 93 6.17 -11.86 -6.27
CA ASP A 93 6.77 -11.86 -4.94
C ASP A 93 6.00 -10.96 -3.96
N ARG A 94 5.60 -9.76 -4.41
CA ARG A 94 4.80 -8.82 -3.60
C ARG A 94 3.45 -9.40 -3.21
N HIS A 95 2.77 -10.01 -4.18
CA HIS A 95 1.46 -10.62 -3.95
C HIS A 95 1.56 -11.82 -2.99
N VAL A 96 2.53 -12.70 -3.21
CA VAL A 96 2.76 -13.89 -2.41
C VAL A 96 3.20 -13.55 -0.98
N ALA A 97 4.04 -12.52 -0.80
CA ALA A 97 4.39 -12.03 0.53
C ALA A 97 3.15 -11.64 1.35
N SER A 98 2.19 -10.95 0.72
CA SER A 98 0.93 -10.56 1.36
C SER A 98 0.04 -11.77 1.70
N LEU A 99 -0.03 -12.76 0.80
CA LEU A 99 -0.78 -14.01 1.04
C LEU A 99 -0.16 -14.80 2.21
N LEU A 100 1.16 -15.02 2.19
CA LEU A 100 1.90 -15.76 3.22
C LEU A 100 1.77 -15.08 4.59
N ALA A 101 1.95 -13.77 4.65
CA ALA A 101 1.83 -13.00 5.89
C ALA A 101 0.40 -13.02 6.47
N SER A 102 -0.63 -13.19 5.61
CA SER A 102 -2.02 -13.28 6.04
C SER A 102 -2.44 -14.68 6.47
N GLY A 103 -1.92 -15.73 5.82
CA GLY A 103 -2.43 -17.10 5.96
C GLY A 103 -1.61 -18.02 6.86
N GLN A 104 -0.35 -17.68 7.14
CA GLN A 104 0.58 -18.59 7.81
C GLN A 104 0.93 -18.17 9.23
N ASP A 105 1.19 -19.17 10.08
CA ASP A 105 1.86 -18.95 11.36
C ASP A 105 3.28 -18.43 11.13
N THR A 106 3.68 -17.43 11.90
CA THR A 106 4.96 -16.75 11.74
C THR A 106 6.15 -17.69 11.92
N ARG A 107 6.02 -18.78 12.70
CA ARG A 107 7.06 -19.81 12.85
C ARG A 107 7.29 -20.59 11.55
N ASN A 108 6.26 -20.84 10.76
CA ASN A 108 6.43 -21.53 9.47
C ASN A 108 7.11 -20.62 8.46
N LEU A 109 6.93 -19.29 8.58
CA LEU A 109 7.52 -18.31 7.68
C LEU A 109 9.03 -18.12 7.86
N THR A 110 9.62 -18.58 8.96
CA THR A 110 11.08 -18.50 9.15
C THR A 110 11.84 -19.24 8.05
N VAL A 111 11.25 -20.29 7.46
CA VAL A 111 11.86 -21.06 6.37
C VAL A 111 12.17 -20.19 5.14
N ALA A 112 11.37 -19.15 4.88
CA ALA A 112 11.63 -18.20 3.80
C ALA A 112 12.94 -17.43 3.98
N PHE A 113 13.43 -17.31 5.22
CA PHE A 113 14.64 -16.56 5.57
C PHE A 113 15.85 -17.46 5.81
N THR A 114 15.63 -18.74 6.12
CA THR A 114 16.70 -19.72 6.38
C THR A 114 17.00 -20.63 5.17
N SER A 115 16.22 -20.55 4.11
CA SER A 115 16.36 -21.36 2.90
C SER A 115 16.37 -20.48 1.64
N PRO A 116 16.76 -21.02 0.46
CA PRO A 116 16.71 -20.28 -0.78
C PRO A 116 15.29 -19.76 -1.07
N ALA A 117 15.19 -18.45 -1.24
CA ALA A 117 13.97 -17.73 -1.61
C ALA A 117 14.37 -16.45 -2.37
N PRO A 118 13.50 -15.88 -3.20
CA PRO A 118 13.75 -14.59 -3.85
C PRO A 118 13.97 -13.46 -2.83
N GLU A 119 14.87 -12.52 -3.15
CA GLU A 119 15.19 -11.40 -2.26
C GLU A 119 14.02 -10.42 -2.11
N GLU A 120 13.33 -10.12 -3.21
CA GLU A 120 12.14 -9.26 -3.23
C GLU A 120 11.01 -9.85 -2.37
N LEU A 121 10.76 -11.17 -2.46
CA LEU A 121 9.80 -11.86 -1.62
C LEU A 121 10.12 -11.70 -0.13
N ARG A 122 11.38 -11.94 0.27
CA ARG A 122 11.82 -11.79 1.67
C ARG A 122 11.67 -10.34 2.16
N ALA A 123 12.08 -9.37 1.36
CA ALA A 123 11.96 -7.95 1.69
C ALA A 123 10.49 -7.55 1.87
N CYS A 124 9.61 -7.99 0.96
CA CYS A 124 8.18 -7.74 1.07
C CYS A 124 7.59 -8.42 2.31
N LEU A 125 7.93 -9.69 2.56
CA LEU A 125 7.41 -10.48 3.68
C LEU A 125 7.76 -9.84 5.03
N VAL A 126 8.97 -9.31 5.20
CA VAL A 126 9.33 -8.55 6.42
C VAL A 126 8.34 -7.41 6.65
N HIS A 127 8.10 -6.55 5.66
CA HIS A 127 7.23 -5.40 5.87
C HIS A 127 5.74 -5.75 5.96
N GLU A 128 5.29 -6.82 5.30
CA GLU A 128 3.95 -7.37 5.47
C GLU A 128 3.72 -7.91 6.90
N LEU A 129 4.74 -8.52 7.51
CA LEU A 129 4.70 -8.97 8.91
C LEU A 129 4.71 -7.78 9.89
N VAL A 130 5.55 -6.77 9.63
CA VAL A 130 5.62 -5.55 10.45
C VAL A 130 4.29 -4.80 10.46
N LEU A 131 3.64 -4.66 9.30
CA LEU A 131 2.32 -4.03 9.19
C LEU A 131 1.22 -4.82 9.93
N ARG A 132 1.40 -6.14 10.10
CA ARG A 132 0.51 -7.01 10.89
C ARG A 132 0.85 -7.04 12.39
N GLY A 133 1.79 -6.21 12.84
CA GLY A 133 2.17 -6.11 14.25
C GLY A 133 3.08 -7.23 14.75
N VAL A 134 3.72 -7.98 13.83
CA VAL A 134 4.70 -9.01 14.21
C VAL A 134 6.03 -8.33 14.54
N ASP A 135 6.58 -8.68 15.70
CA ASP A 135 7.91 -8.23 16.13
C ASP A 135 9.01 -9.05 15.45
N VAL A 136 9.33 -8.67 14.20
CA VAL A 136 10.31 -9.37 13.36
C VAL A 136 11.72 -9.36 13.94
N GLU A 137 12.05 -8.39 14.80
CA GLU A 137 13.36 -8.26 15.44
C GLU A 137 13.55 -9.31 16.55
N ARG A 138 12.47 -9.84 17.12
CA ARG A 138 12.49 -10.92 18.12
C ARG A 138 12.37 -12.33 17.53
N MET A 139 12.25 -12.46 16.22
CA MET A 139 12.07 -13.75 15.55
C MET A 139 13.40 -14.28 14.97
N PRO A 140 13.97 -15.37 15.51
CA PRO A 140 15.17 -15.98 14.95
C PRO A 140 15.00 -16.36 13.47
N GLY A 141 16.07 -16.27 12.68
CA GLY A 141 16.05 -16.42 11.22
C GLY A 141 15.53 -15.18 10.48
N ILE A 142 14.36 -14.64 10.86
CA ILE A 142 13.83 -13.40 10.27
C ILE A 142 14.70 -12.20 10.66
N ALA A 143 14.97 -12.04 11.96
CA ALA A 143 15.79 -10.95 12.48
C ALA A 143 17.22 -10.95 11.90
N GLU A 144 17.83 -12.13 11.77
CA GLU A 144 19.17 -12.30 11.20
C GLU A 144 19.22 -11.84 9.74
N TRP A 145 18.20 -12.20 8.95
CA TRP A 145 18.09 -11.74 7.57
C TRP A 145 17.79 -10.24 7.48
N ALA A 146 16.78 -9.77 8.23
CA ALA A 146 16.30 -8.39 8.17
C ALA A 146 17.34 -7.36 8.64
N THR A 147 18.21 -7.73 9.59
CA THR A 147 19.30 -6.85 10.07
C THR A 147 20.61 -7.00 9.29
N SER A 148 20.69 -7.98 8.39
CA SER A 148 21.91 -8.27 7.65
C SER A 148 22.25 -7.15 6.65
N PRO A 149 23.54 -6.78 6.49
CA PRO A 149 23.94 -5.70 5.59
C PRO A 149 23.61 -5.89 4.10
N HIS A 150 23.39 -7.13 3.66
CA HIS A 150 23.31 -7.49 2.24
C HIS A 150 22.20 -6.75 1.47
N TRP A 151 21.07 -6.46 2.12
CA TRP A 151 19.91 -5.82 1.48
C TRP A 151 19.73 -4.34 1.89
N ARG A 152 20.74 -3.71 2.53
CA ARG A 152 20.67 -2.28 2.92
C ARG A 152 20.50 -1.32 1.74
N GLY A 153 20.91 -1.74 0.54
CA GLY A 153 20.68 -0.98 -0.70
C GLY A 153 19.25 -1.09 -1.22
N HIS A 154 18.47 -2.05 -0.72
CA HIS A 154 17.10 -2.28 -1.14
C HIS A 154 16.19 -1.10 -0.71
N PRO A 155 15.22 -0.65 -1.54
CA PRO A 155 14.33 0.44 -1.17
C PRO A 155 13.57 0.21 0.15
N LEU A 156 13.15 -1.04 0.40
CA LEU A 156 12.46 -1.42 1.63
C LEU A 156 13.40 -1.46 2.86
N GLY A 157 14.70 -1.67 2.67
CA GLY A 157 15.68 -1.73 3.77
C GLY A 157 15.89 -0.41 4.52
N ARG A 158 15.30 0.68 4.03
CA ARG A 158 15.30 2.00 4.69
C ARG A 158 14.12 2.20 5.64
N LEU A 159 13.11 1.34 5.58
CA LEU A 159 11.94 1.42 6.46
C LEU A 159 12.26 0.80 7.83
N PRO A 160 11.64 1.29 8.92
CA PRO A 160 11.84 0.70 10.23
C PRO A 160 11.22 -0.70 10.33
N LEU A 161 11.92 -1.59 11.03
CA LEU A 161 11.48 -2.96 11.34
C LEU A 161 10.43 -3.03 12.45
N THR A 162 10.20 -1.93 13.16
CA THR A 162 9.10 -1.76 14.12
C THR A 162 8.15 -0.69 13.58
N PRO A 163 6.82 -0.92 13.57
CA PRO A 163 5.88 0.06 13.05
C PRO A 163 5.94 1.32 13.91
N SER A 164 5.96 2.48 13.26
CA SER A 164 5.86 3.78 13.93
C SER A 164 4.45 4.03 14.44
N GLU A 165 4.26 4.89 15.44
CA GLU A 165 2.92 5.32 15.88
C GLU A 165 2.10 5.95 14.73
N MET A 166 2.77 6.62 13.78
CA MET A 166 2.11 7.14 12.58
C MET A 166 1.62 6.05 11.62
N GLU A 167 2.10 4.81 11.76
CA GLU A 167 1.69 3.68 10.91
C GLU A 167 0.53 2.88 11.55
N ALA A 168 -0.04 3.39 12.66
CA ALA A 168 -1.16 2.75 13.32
C ALA A 168 -2.40 2.68 12.41
N GLY A 169 -3.10 1.55 12.46
CA GLY A 169 -4.35 1.35 11.71
C GLY A 169 -4.15 1.03 10.22
N ALA A 170 -3.05 0.36 9.86
CA ALA A 170 -2.85 -0.17 8.51
C ALA A 170 -3.99 -1.12 8.11
N ASP A 171 -4.77 -0.74 7.10
CA ASP A 171 -5.82 -1.57 6.51
C ASP A 171 -5.20 -2.53 5.50
N LEU A 172 -4.80 -3.70 5.96
CA LEU A 172 -4.29 -4.75 5.09
C LEU A 172 -5.40 -5.67 4.60
N PRO A 173 -5.28 -6.24 3.38
CA PRO A 173 -6.14 -7.32 2.96
C PRO A 173 -6.03 -8.51 3.90
N VAL A 174 -7.18 -9.09 4.24
CA VAL A 174 -7.27 -10.41 4.88
C VAL A 174 -7.63 -11.41 3.80
N HIS A 175 -6.78 -12.41 3.63
CA HIS A 175 -7.00 -13.51 2.69
C HIS A 175 -7.47 -14.75 3.45
N GLY A 176 -8.55 -15.37 3.00
CA GLY A 176 -9.04 -16.65 3.51
C GLY A 176 -9.30 -17.64 2.37
N ASP A 177 -9.68 -18.87 2.73
CA ASP A 177 -9.78 -20.01 1.80
C ASP A 177 -10.70 -19.78 0.58
N HIS A 178 -11.65 -18.84 0.68
CA HIS A 178 -12.68 -18.58 -0.33
C HIS A 178 -12.75 -17.11 -0.78
N GLY A 179 -11.79 -16.26 -0.42
CA GLY A 179 -11.84 -14.86 -0.84
C GLY A 179 -10.86 -13.91 -0.16
N ARG A 180 -10.87 -12.67 -0.67
CA ARG A 180 -10.12 -11.53 -0.15
C ARG A 180 -11.11 -10.54 0.44
N ASN A 181 -10.92 -10.17 1.69
CA ASN A 181 -11.58 -9.00 2.27
C ASN A 181 -10.61 -7.83 2.22
N HIS A 182 -11.07 -6.71 1.66
CA HIS A 182 -10.34 -5.45 1.66
C HIS A 182 -11.26 -4.37 2.20
N THR A 183 -10.73 -3.48 3.03
CA THR A 183 -11.43 -2.24 3.39
C THR A 183 -11.59 -1.42 2.11
N THR A 184 -12.82 -0.98 1.80
CA THR A 184 -13.08 -0.11 0.65
C THR A 184 -12.30 1.19 0.79
N PRO A 185 -11.62 1.68 -0.25
CA PRO A 185 -10.87 2.92 -0.18
C PRO A 185 -11.84 4.10 -0.16
N PHE A 186 -11.77 4.90 0.92
CA PHE A 186 -12.36 6.24 1.05
C PHE A 186 -13.88 6.35 0.87
N GLY A 187 -14.62 6.47 1.97
CA GLY A 187 -15.84 7.28 1.97
C GLY A 187 -15.48 8.76 2.20
N PRO A 188 -16.38 9.71 1.94
CA PRO A 188 -16.17 11.09 2.33
C PRO A 188 -15.72 11.14 3.80
N PRO A 189 -14.77 12.01 4.18
CA PRO A 189 -14.28 12.06 5.54
C PRO A 189 -15.47 12.12 6.48
N GLU A 190 -15.58 11.20 7.44
CA GLU A 190 -16.57 11.31 8.50
C GLU A 190 -16.28 12.61 9.24
N VAL A 191 -17.00 13.66 8.83
CA VAL A 191 -17.05 14.93 9.53
C VAL A 191 -17.91 14.63 10.73
N SER A 192 -17.28 14.27 11.86
CA SER A 192 -17.93 14.49 13.15
C SER A 192 -18.36 15.95 13.15
N ALA A 193 -19.65 16.19 13.33
CA ALA A 193 -20.33 17.47 13.19
C ALA A 193 -19.93 18.49 14.28
N SER A 194 -18.64 18.71 14.46
CA SER A 194 -18.05 19.82 15.20
C SER A 194 -17.34 20.72 14.20
N THR A 195 -18.10 21.28 13.26
CA THR A 195 -17.74 22.57 12.66
C THR A 195 -17.84 23.61 13.78
N GLU A 196 -16.82 23.66 14.63
CA GLU A 196 -16.65 24.83 15.48
C GLU A 196 -16.47 26.01 14.52
N THR A 197 -17.47 26.89 14.53
CA THR A 197 -17.45 28.14 13.77
C THR A 197 -16.38 29.01 14.41
N VAL A 198 -15.12 28.82 14.00
CA VAL A 198 -14.01 29.65 14.46
C VAL A 198 -14.33 31.06 13.95
N ALA A 199 -14.49 32.00 14.89
CA ALA A 199 -14.62 33.43 14.59
C ALA A 199 -13.55 33.85 13.59
N GLU A 200 -13.88 34.76 12.66
CA GLU A 200 -13.02 35.23 11.54
C GLU A 200 -11.53 35.24 11.90
N ALA A 201 -10.86 34.10 11.67
CA ALA A 201 -9.45 33.98 11.96
C ALA A 201 -8.71 34.77 10.90
N ARG A 202 -7.80 35.65 11.32
CA ARG A 202 -6.99 36.42 10.38
C ARG A 202 -6.14 35.44 9.56
N VAL A 203 -6.45 35.32 8.28
CA VAL A 203 -5.69 34.49 7.34
C VAL A 203 -4.42 35.25 6.93
N PRO A 204 -3.22 34.77 7.28
CA PRO A 204 -1.99 35.44 6.87
C PRO A 204 -1.74 35.23 5.37
N PRO A 205 -1.03 36.16 4.71
CA PRO A 205 -0.54 35.95 3.36
C PRO A 205 0.31 34.68 3.27
N ALA A 206 0.10 33.91 2.21
CA ALA A 206 0.85 32.70 1.90
C ALA A 206 1.60 32.88 0.58
N ARG A 207 2.84 32.41 0.53
CA ARG A 207 3.64 32.32 -0.69
C ARG A 207 3.89 30.86 -1.02
N GLU A 208 3.57 30.44 -2.25
CA GLU A 208 3.93 29.11 -2.71
C GLU A 208 5.46 28.98 -2.86
N THR A 209 6.03 27.93 -2.29
CA THR A 209 7.47 27.60 -2.31
C THR A 209 7.71 26.17 -2.78
N THR A 210 6.76 25.58 -3.51
CA THR A 210 6.84 24.20 -3.98
C THR A 210 8.04 23.98 -4.90
N ALA A 211 8.95 23.08 -4.53
CA ALA A 211 9.98 22.58 -5.43
C ALA A 211 9.47 21.32 -6.17
N PRO A 212 9.81 21.10 -7.46
CA PRO A 212 9.36 19.94 -8.22
C PRO A 212 9.65 18.59 -7.54
N ASP A 213 10.84 18.42 -6.99
CA ASP A 213 11.23 17.17 -6.30
C ASP A 213 10.42 16.95 -5.01
N THR A 214 10.06 18.04 -4.32
CA THR A 214 9.19 17.97 -3.14
C THR A 214 7.77 17.55 -3.52
N ALA A 215 7.22 18.13 -4.60
CA ALA A 215 5.92 17.72 -5.12
C ALA A 215 5.93 16.22 -5.51
N ALA A 216 6.93 15.78 -6.28
CA ALA A 216 7.08 14.38 -6.68
C ALA A 216 7.24 13.42 -5.49
N ALA A 217 7.88 13.86 -4.40
CA ALA A 217 7.99 13.06 -3.18
C ALA A 217 6.65 13.00 -2.41
N MET A 218 5.90 14.11 -2.35
CA MET A 218 4.56 14.15 -1.74
C MET A 218 3.58 13.22 -2.45
N THR A 219 3.64 13.13 -3.78
CA THR A 219 2.68 12.35 -4.60
C THR A 219 2.96 10.85 -4.68
N ARG A 220 4.03 10.34 -4.06
CA ARG A 220 4.44 8.92 -4.19
C ARG A 220 3.32 7.92 -3.86
N ALA A 221 2.50 8.21 -2.86
CA ALA A 221 1.39 7.35 -2.46
C ALA A 221 0.26 7.23 -3.50
N VAL A 222 0.15 8.18 -4.42
CA VAL A 222 -0.91 8.25 -5.45
C VAL A 222 -0.33 8.20 -6.86
N ALA A 223 0.93 7.77 -7.01
CA ALA A 223 1.62 7.80 -8.30
C ALA A 223 0.89 6.96 -9.37
N SER A 224 0.40 5.77 -9.02
CA SER A 224 -0.31 4.89 -9.97
C SER A 224 -1.59 5.52 -10.50
N TRP A 225 -2.28 6.36 -9.72
CA TRP A 225 -3.52 7.01 -10.14
C TRP A 225 -3.28 7.93 -11.35
N VAL A 226 -2.11 8.54 -11.43
CA VAL A 226 -1.74 9.45 -12.52
C VAL A 226 -0.97 8.73 -13.63
N GLU A 227 -0.10 7.79 -13.27
CA GLU A 227 0.77 7.09 -14.22
C GLU A 227 0.02 6.01 -15.01
N GLU A 228 -1.00 5.39 -14.42
CA GLU A 228 -1.73 4.24 -14.97
C GLU A 228 -3.23 4.52 -15.22
N SER A 229 -3.73 5.68 -14.78
CA SER A 229 -5.13 6.11 -14.94
C SER A 229 -5.25 7.59 -15.31
N ASN A 230 -6.47 8.13 -15.31
CA ASN A 230 -6.80 9.53 -15.55
C ASN A 230 -6.82 10.39 -14.27
N GLY A 231 -6.21 9.90 -13.18
CA GLY A 231 -6.19 10.58 -11.90
C GLY A 231 -5.54 11.96 -11.96
N ARG A 232 -6.00 12.86 -11.09
CA ARG A 232 -5.48 14.23 -10.96
C ARG A 232 -4.83 14.39 -9.60
N VAL A 233 -3.71 15.10 -9.57
CA VAL A 233 -2.96 15.36 -8.33
C VAL A 233 -2.55 16.82 -8.22
N GLU A 234 -2.65 17.37 -7.02
CA GLU A 234 -2.16 18.70 -6.67
C GLU A 234 -1.34 18.60 -5.38
N ALA A 235 -0.04 18.87 -5.49
CA ALA A 235 0.90 18.84 -4.37
C ALA A 235 1.62 20.18 -4.27
N ARG A 236 1.37 20.95 -3.21
CA ARG A 236 1.93 22.29 -3.03
C ARG A 236 2.43 22.53 -1.62
N VAL A 237 3.44 23.39 -1.49
CA VAL A 237 3.98 23.85 -0.20
C VAL A 237 3.92 25.37 -0.16
N PHE A 238 3.46 25.89 0.97
CA PHE A 238 3.30 27.31 1.23
C PHE A 238 4.09 27.74 2.47
N GLU A 239 4.69 28.92 2.37
CA GLU A 239 5.24 29.67 3.49
C GLU A 239 4.25 30.78 3.89
N LEU A 240 3.79 30.73 5.13
CA LEU A 240 2.87 31.69 5.73
C LEU A 240 3.67 32.82 6.38
N ALA A 241 3.25 34.06 6.15
CA ALA A 241 3.93 35.23 6.71
C ALA A 241 3.94 35.23 8.24
N GLU A 242 2.90 34.65 8.85
CA GLU A 242 2.70 34.55 10.29
C GLU A 242 2.26 33.11 10.67
N PRO A 243 2.55 32.64 11.89
CA PRO A 243 2.07 31.36 12.39
C PRO A 243 0.53 31.28 12.36
N VAL A 244 -0.01 30.15 11.90
CA VAL A 244 -1.46 29.89 11.85
C VAL A 244 -1.87 28.94 12.96
N GLU A 245 -2.93 29.28 13.70
CA GLU A 245 -3.52 28.34 14.66
C GLU A 245 -4.09 27.10 13.96
N VAL A 246 -3.97 25.93 14.59
CA VAL A 246 -4.39 24.64 13.99
C VAL A 246 -5.86 24.69 13.54
N VAL A 247 -6.72 25.30 14.35
CA VAL A 247 -8.15 25.46 14.03
C VAL A 247 -8.41 26.42 12.86
N ALA A 248 -7.44 27.26 12.50
CA ALA A 248 -7.56 28.24 11.45
C ALA A 248 -7.19 27.70 10.04
N VAL A 249 -6.73 26.44 9.94
CA VAL A 249 -6.33 25.81 8.67
C VAL A 249 -7.48 25.76 7.66
N ALA A 250 -8.71 25.55 8.14
CA ALA A 250 -9.90 25.53 7.29
C ALA A 250 -10.17 26.88 6.59
N GLN A 251 -9.84 28.01 7.23
CA GLN A 251 -9.99 29.35 6.66
C GLN A 251 -8.84 29.72 5.72
N VAL A 252 -7.63 29.18 5.97
CA VAL A 252 -6.47 29.40 5.09
C VAL A 252 -6.64 28.68 3.75
N LEU A 253 -7.16 27.46 3.75
CA LEU A 253 -7.14 26.59 2.57
C LEU A 253 -7.76 27.21 1.30
N PRO A 254 -8.94 27.87 1.36
CA PRO A 254 -9.53 28.52 0.18
C PRO A 254 -8.71 29.71 -0.36
N THR A 255 -7.87 30.34 0.47
CA THR A 255 -7.08 31.52 0.04
C THR A 255 -5.79 31.14 -0.70
N LEU A 256 -5.42 29.87 -0.70
CA LEU A 256 -4.16 29.38 -1.30
C LEU A 256 -4.22 29.25 -2.83
N GLY A 257 -5.42 29.41 -3.43
CA GLY A 257 -5.59 29.31 -4.88
C GLY A 257 -5.42 27.89 -5.42
N LEU A 258 -5.70 26.88 -4.62
CA LEU A 258 -5.63 25.46 -5.00
C LEU A 258 -6.62 25.14 -6.12
N ASP A 259 -6.14 24.44 -7.14
CA ASP A 259 -6.95 24.01 -8.29
C ASP A 259 -8.07 23.05 -7.84
N CYS A 260 -7.79 22.17 -6.88
CA CYS A 260 -8.76 21.22 -6.33
C CYS A 260 -9.94 21.88 -5.58
N LEU A 261 -9.81 23.16 -5.22
CA LEU A 261 -10.83 23.93 -4.53
C LEU A 261 -11.48 25.00 -5.42
N ARG A 262 -11.15 25.05 -6.71
CA ARG A 262 -11.83 25.97 -7.63
C ARG A 262 -13.32 25.63 -7.70
N GLY A 263 -14.15 26.65 -7.48
CA GLY A 263 -15.60 26.50 -7.43
C GLY A 263 -16.16 26.16 -6.03
N ALA A 264 -15.29 25.96 -5.02
CA ALA A 264 -15.73 25.97 -3.63
C ALA A 264 -16.16 27.40 -3.25
N GLY A 265 -17.34 27.54 -2.65
CA GLY A 265 -17.97 28.82 -2.30
C GLY A 265 -18.89 28.71 -1.10
N THR A 266 -19.77 29.70 -0.87
CA THR A 266 -20.70 29.69 0.27
C THR A 266 -21.67 28.51 0.26
N ASP A 267 -21.96 27.95 -0.92
CA ASP A 267 -22.90 26.84 -1.10
C ASP A 267 -22.22 25.46 -1.26
N THR A 268 -20.89 25.44 -1.45
CA THR A 268 -20.06 24.23 -1.63
C THR A 268 -18.98 24.18 -0.56
N ALA A 269 -19.27 23.45 0.53
CA ALA A 269 -18.43 23.45 1.72
C ALA A 269 -17.12 22.65 1.51
N VAL A 270 -16.00 23.28 1.88
CA VAL A 270 -14.75 22.56 2.12
C VAL A 270 -14.83 21.94 3.52
N SER A 271 -14.68 20.63 3.59
CA SER A 271 -14.55 19.88 4.84
C SER A 271 -13.08 19.75 5.21
N VAL A 272 -12.73 20.12 6.44
CA VAL A 272 -11.38 19.93 6.99
C VAL A 272 -11.52 19.30 8.36
N ALA A 273 -10.82 18.20 8.60
CA ALA A 273 -10.81 17.52 9.89
C ALA A 273 -9.37 17.35 10.36
N ALA A 274 -9.06 17.91 11.52
CA ALA A 274 -7.81 17.63 12.21
C ALA A 274 -7.77 16.16 12.66
N GLY A 275 -6.57 15.59 12.74
CA GLY A 275 -6.39 14.22 13.21
C GLY A 275 -4.94 13.88 13.52
N PRO A 276 -4.70 12.70 14.11
CA PRO A 276 -3.35 12.22 14.33
C PRO A 276 -2.64 11.92 13.00
N PRO A 277 -1.30 11.92 12.94
CA PRO A 277 -0.54 11.54 11.75
C PRO A 277 -0.94 10.18 11.18
N ALA A 278 -1.36 9.25 12.04
CA ALA A 278 -1.86 7.94 11.64
C ALA A 278 -3.06 8.01 10.69
N ARG A 279 -3.94 9.00 10.83
CA ARG A 279 -5.08 9.19 9.92
C ARG A 279 -4.61 9.57 8.51
N ALA A 280 -3.66 10.50 8.41
CA ALA A 280 -3.07 10.91 7.14
C ALA A 280 -2.28 9.77 6.49
N TRP A 281 -1.45 9.07 7.26
CA TRP A 281 -0.69 7.93 6.78
C TRP A 281 -1.60 6.80 6.28
N ARG A 282 -2.67 6.45 7.02
CA ARG A 282 -3.64 5.43 6.60
C ARG A 282 -4.25 5.77 5.24
N SER A 283 -4.60 7.04 5.02
CA SER A 283 -5.12 7.46 3.71
C SER A 283 -4.09 7.29 2.59
N LEU A 284 -2.84 7.71 2.82
CA LEU A 284 -1.77 7.52 1.84
C LEU A 284 -1.46 6.04 1.60
N PHE A 285 -1.47 5.23 2.66
CA PHE A 285 -1.20 3.80 2.60
C PHE A 285 -2.27 3.06 1.80
N VAL A 286 -3.56 3.33 2.05
CA VAL A 286 -4.65 2.69 1.31
C VAL A 286 -4.59 3.04 -0.18
N ALA A 287 -4.31 4.31 -0.51
CA ALA A 287 -4.15 4.73 -1.90
C ALA A 287 -2.98 3.98 -2.59
N ALA A 288 -1.83 3.87 -1.91
CA ALA A 288 -0.64 3.25 -2.46
C ALA A 288 -0.72 1.71 -2.53
N ALA A 289 -1.25 1.07 -1.50
CA ALA A 289 -1.32 -0.38 -1.38
C ALA A 289 -2.50 -0.96 -2.16
N GLY A 290 -3.62 -0.24 -2.22
CA GLY A 290 -4.85 -0.65 -2.89
C GLY A 290 -4.93 -0.26 -4.37
N GLY A 291 -4.37 0.90 -4.74
CA GLY A 291 -4.50 1.46 -6.08
C GLY A 291 -5.71 2.39 -6.21
N GLY A 292 -5.96 2.83 -7.42
CA GLY A 292 -7.03 3.74 -7.82
C GLY A 292 -8.27 3.01 -8.34
N ALA A 293 -9.16 3.71 -9.04
CA ALA A 293 -10.38 3.14 -9.61
C ALA A 293 -10.06 2.07 -10.67
N TYR A 294 -9.02 2.31 -11.46
CA TYR A 294 -8.62 1.49 -12.62
C TYR A 294 -7.21 0.94 -12.53
N THR A 295 -6.54 1.10 -11.37
CA THR A 295 -5.13 0.75 -11.21
C THR A 295 -4.93 -0.26 -10.10
N PHE A 296 -3.86 -1.03 -10.18
CA PHE A 296 -3.49 -1.97 -9.13
C PHE A 296 -2.54 -1.29 -8.15
N GLY A 297 -2.80 -1.43 -6.85
CA GLY A 297 -1.88 -0.96 -5.83
C GLY A 297 -0.59 -1.76 -5.76
N SER A 298 0.40 -1.19 -5.08
CA SER A 298 1.74 -1.79 -4.96
C SER A 298 1.84 -2.90 -3.89
N GLY A 299 0.74 -3.27 -3.23
CA GLY A 299 0.74 -4.17 -2.08
C GLY A 299 1.23 -3.50 -0.79
N GLY A 300 1.22 -4.21 0.34
CA GLY A 300 1.47 -3.62 1.65
C GLY A 300 2.90 -3.12 1.82
N ALA A 301 3.91 -3.91 1.45
CA ALA A 301 5.32 -3.52 1.61
C ALA A 301 5.70 -2.23 0.83
N TYR A 302 5.40 -2.18 -0.47
CA TYR A 302 5.68 -0.99 -1.29
C TYR A 302 4.68 0.14 -1.06
N GLY A 303 3.42 -0.17 -0.73
CA GLY A 303 2.45 0.82 -0.28
C GLY A 303 2.91 1.54 0.98
N ARG A 304 3.48 0.81 1.94
CA ARG A 304 4.12 1.38 3.14
C ARG A 304 5.29 2.29 2.78
N LEU A 305 6.16 1.87 1.85
CA LEU A 305 7.28 2.70 1.39
C LEU A 305 6.80 4.01 0.75
N ALA A 306 5.80 3.94 -0.12
CA ALA A 306 5.24 5.10 -0.81
C ALA A 306 4.57 6.06 0.19
N ALA A 307 3.73 5.54 1.09
CA ALA A 307 3.08 6.33 2.14
C ALA A 307 4.11 6.97 3.09
N TRP A 308 5.15 6.24 3.48
CA TRP A 308 6.25 6.78 4.29
C TRP A 308 6.93 7.95 3.60
N ARG A 309 7.28 7.81 2.31
CA ARG A 309 7.92 8.88 1.52
C ARG A 309 7.02 10.12 1.37
N SER A 310 5.73 9.92 1.14
CA SER A 310 4.75 11.01 1.12
C SER A 310 4.68 11.74 2.46
N MET A 311 4.61 11.00 3.59
CA MET A 311 4.61 11.61 4.94
C MET A 311 5.88 12.41 5.22
N VAL A 312 7.06 11.87 4.88
CA VAL A 312 8.36 12.54 5.02
C VAL A 312 8.38 13.87 4.26
N ALA A 313 7.92 13.88 3.01
CA ALA A 313 7.89 15.08 2.18
C ALA A 313 6.86 16.12 2.67
N LEU A 314 5.67 15.64 3.08
CA LEU A 314 4.62 16.48 3.68
C LEU A 314 5.10 17.16 4.97
N ALA A 315 5.82 16.43 5.83
CA ALA A 315 6.41 16.97 7.06
C ALA A 315 7.61 17.91 6.80
N GLY A 316 8.14 17.96 5.57
CA GLY A 316 9.28 18.80 5.20
C GLY A 316 10.62 18.28 5.74
N CYS A 317 10.73 16.96 5.91
CA CYS A 317 11.99 16.32 6.28
C CYS A 317 12.99 16.38 5.11
N PRO A 318 14.30 16.56 5.38
CA PRO A 318 15.34 16.39 4.37
C PRO A 318 15.33 14.99 3.75
N GLU A 319 15.78 14.88 2.50
CA GLU A 319 15.96 13.58 1.86
C GLU A 319 17.01 12.76 2.63
N GLY A 320 16.69 11.49 2.90
CA GLY A 320 17.59 10.59 3.62
C GLY A 320 17.69 10.86 5.13
N ALA A 321 16.81 11.70 5.69
CA ALA A 321 16.70 11.88 7.14
C ALA A 321 16.56 10.53 7.87
N ALA A 322 17.17 10.43 9.05
CA ALA A 322 17.12 9.22 9.86
C ALA A 322 15.68 8.94 10.32
N VAL A 323 15.36 7.66 10.54
CA VAL A 323 14.00 7.23 10.95
C VAL A 323 13.51 8.00 12.18
N ASP A 324 14.36 8.20 13.19
CA ASP A 324 13.95 8.90 14.42
C ASP A 324 13.75 10.40 14.22
N GLU A 325 14.50 11.03 13.30
CA GLU A 325 14.29 12.43 12.91
C GLU A 325 12.95 12.58 12.16
N VAL A 326 12.65 11.65 11.27
CA VAL A 326 11.36 11.60 10.57
C VAL A 326 10.21 11.45 11.57
N ARG A 327 10.32 10.51 12.51
CA ARG A 327 9.30 10.30 13.54
C ARG A 327 9.06 11.55 14.38
N ALA A 328 10.12 12.19 14.84
CA ALA A 328 10.02 13.44 15.60
C ALA A 328 9.33 14.54 14.79
N ARG A 329 9.79 14.78 13.55
CA ARG A 329 9.22 15.84 12.71
C ARG A 329 7.76 15.61 12.36
N VAL A 330 7.40 14.38 11.99
CA VAL A 330 6.00 14.01 11.70
C VAL A 330 5.12 14.21 12.94
N GLY A 331 5.63 13.88 14.13
CA GLY A 331 4.93 14.07 15.41
C GLY A 331 4.73 15.54 15.81
N GLU A 332 5.63 16.43 15.40
CA GLU A 332 5.51 17.88 15.64
C GLU A 332 4.56 18.59 14.67
N CYS A 333 4.22 17.96 13.54
CA CYS A 333 3.27 18.51 12.58
C CYS A 333 1.81 18.38 13.06
N SER A 334 0.99 19.38 12.72
CA SER A 334 -0.46 19.28 12.84
C SER A 334 -1.06 18.77 11.54
N TRP A 335 -1.73 17.62 11.60
CA TRP A 335 -2.25 16.91 10.43
C TRP A 335 -3.75 17.12 10.25
N HIS A 336 -4.16 17.30 9.01
CA HIS A 336 -5.56 17.40 8.64
C HIS A 336 -5.84 16.56 7.41
N VAL A 337 -7.06 16.04 7.32
CA VAL A 337 -7.62 15.54 6.07
C VAL A 337 -8.68 16.52 5.59
N PHE A 338 -8.82 16.64 4.27
CA PHE A 338 -9.81 17.52 3.69
C PHE A 338 -10.44 16.93 2.44
N GLY A 339 -11.59 17.49 2.08
CA GLY A 339 -12.27 17.26 0.82
C GLY A 339 -13.25 18.40 0.59
N GLY A 340 -13.75 18.55 -0.62
CA GLY A 340 -14.74 19.58 -0.92
C GLY A 340 -15.71 19.10 -1.98
N ASP A 341 -16.92 19.64 -1.96
CA ASP A 341 -17.86 19.47 -3.07
C ASP A 341 -17.43 20.40 -4.22
N THR A 342 -16.46 19.96 -5.01
CA THR A 342 -15.92 20.71 -6.16
C THR A 342 -15.92 19.80 -7.39
N PRO A 343 -15.87 20.35 -8.62
CA PRO A 343 -15.67 19.53 -9.83
C PRO A 343 -14.35 18.75 -9.86
N TRP A 344 -13.46 18.99 -8.90
CA TRP A 344 -12.24 18.22 -8.73
C TRP A 344 -12.47 16.92 -7.95
N PHE A 345 -13.19 16.98 -6.83
CA PHE A 345 -13.46 15.81 -6.01
C PHE A 345 -14.79 15.18 -6.44
N ALA A 346 -14.74 13.93 -6.90
CA ALA A 346 -15.95 13.25 -7.34
C ALA A 346 -16.82 12.75 -6.18
N GLN A 347 -16.34 12.88 -4.92
CA GLN A 347 -16.99 12.44 -3.68
C GLN A 347 -17.36 10.95 -3.70
N VAL A 348 -16.61 10.17 -4.48
CA VAL A 348 -16.68 8.70 -4.57
C VAL A 348 -15.46 8.08 -3.87
N ALA A 349 -15.36 6.76 -3.90
CA ALA A 349 -14.10 6.09 -3.57
C ALA A 349 -12.95 6.72 -4.38
N TRP A 350 -11.75 6.81 -3.81
CA TRP A 350 -10.54 7.40 -4.45
C TRP A 350 -10.43 8.94 -4.48
N ASP A 351 -11.00 9.64 -3.51
CA ASP A 351 -10.61 11.03 -3.18
C ASP A 351 -9.67 11.09 -1.97
N LEU A 352 -8.62 11.90 -2.08
CA LEU A 352 -7.64 12.11 -1.01
C LEU A 352 -7.32 13.59 -0.86
N GLY A 353 -7.38 14.10 0.37
CA GLY A 353 -6.86 15.41 0.74
C GLY A 353 -6.13 15.31 2.07
N VAL A 354 -4.85 15.67 2.10
CA VAL A 354 -3.98 15.66 3.28
C VAL A 354 -3.25 17.00 3.40
N ILE A 355 -3.21 17.53 4.61
CA ILE A 355 -2.49 18.76 4.95
C ILE A 355 -1.55 18.48 6.13
N ALA A 356 -0.32 18.98 6.01
CA ALA A 356 0.64 19.02 7.10
C ALA A 356 1.02 20.47 7.40
N LEU A 357 0.70 20.94 8.60
CA LEU A 357 1.18 22.22 9.13
C LEU A 357 2.42 21.95 9.99
N GLY A 358 3.53 22.59 9.65
CA GLY A 358 4.82 22.46 10.35
C GLY A 358 4.76 22.91 11.81
N ALA A 359 5.76 22.51 12.59
CA ALA A 359 5.88 22.82 14.02
C ALA A 359 5.87 24.33 14.32
N ASP A 360 6.49 25.12 13.45
CA ASP A 360 6.53 26.58 13.52
C ASP A 360 5.23 27.25 13.06
N ARG A 361 4.27 26.45 12.57
CA ARG A 361 2.98 26.84 12.01
C ARG A 361 3.09 27.83 10.84
N ARG A 362 4.25 27.89 10.18
CA ARG A 362 4.52 28.76 9.03
C ARG A 362 4.69 27.98 7.74
N ARG A 363 5.04 26.70 7.79
CA ARG A 363 5.05 25.83 6.60
C ARG A 363 3.76 25.03 6.50
N LEU A 364 3.04 25.14 5.40
CA LEU A 364 1.83 24.37 5.12
C LEU A 364 2.01 23.59 3.83
N ALA A 365 1.96 22.26 3.90
CA ALA A 365 2.01 21.37 2.73
C ALA A 365 0.63 20.75 2.49
N VAL A 366 0.20 20.73 1.23
CA VAL A 366 -1.10 20.20 0.80
C VAL A 366 -0.88 19.16 -0.28
N LEU A 367 -1.53 18.01 -0.14
CA LEU A 367 -1.67 17.00 -1.17
C LEU A 367 -3.16 16.72 -1.39
N ALA A 368 -3.65 16.94 -2.59
CA ALA A 368 -4.95 16.49 -3.07
C ALA A 368 -4.77 15.52 -4.23
N ALA A 369 -5.56 14.45 -4.27
CA ALA A 369 -5.60 13.52 -5.38
C ALA A 369 -7.02 12.95 -5.57
N THR A 370 -7.35 12.62 -6.80
CA THR A 370 -8.61 11.95 -7.17
C THR A 370 -8.35 11.00 -8.34
N ASP A 371 -9.04 9.86 -8.39
CA ASP A 371 -9.03 8.92 -9.51
C ASP A 371 -10.45 8.43 -9.79
N SER A 372 -11.11 9.10 -10.74
CA SER A 372 -12.48 8.80 -11.15
C SER A 372 -12.75 9.38 -12.55
N ASP A 373 -13.75 8.83 -13.25
CA ASP A 373 -14.22 9.34 -14.55
C ASP A 373 -15.14 10.56 -14.46
#